data_AF-A0A975GBC5-F1
#
_entry.id   AF-A0A975GBC5-F1
#
_cell.length_a   1.000
_cell.length_b   1.000
_cell.length_c   1.000
_cell.angle_alpha   90.00
_cell.angle_beta   90.00
_cell.angle_gamma   90.00
#
_symmetry.space_group_name_H-M   'P 1'
#
loop_
_entity.id
_entity.type
_entity.pdbx_description
1 polymer ?
#
loop_
_entity_poly.entity_id
_entity_poly.type
_entity_poly.pdbx_seq_one_letter_code
_entity_poly.pdbx_strand_id
1 'polypeptide(L)'
;MRRISSRLKDKKGLTLLEVVVASSLAMVLLIVVLEMSWHVWGVFGKSKVHFDETSELRKAIYWVTRDLRSADKNTIVIVDAKGIEPHTLTMKIGTADVVTYKIDSSNNLVRIENNIIQRTIASGIAFDKDEFNFKEEDKVSGTLVTVTFNGVERAKEGKEGLQSCIMVY
;
A
#
# COMPACT_ATOMS: atom_id res chain seq x y z
N MET A 1 45.02 6.99 60.38
CA MET A 1 43.90 7.22 59.44
C MET A 1 43.78 8.72 59.22
N ARG A 2 44.23 9.24 58.06
CA ARG A 2 44.42 10.67 57.79
C ARG A 2 43.78 11.03 56.43
N ARG A 3 42.89 12.03 56.45
CA ARG A 3 42.41 12.89 55.34
C ARG A 3 41.79 12.22 54.09
N ILE A 4 40.46 12.21 54.03
CA ILE A 4 39.67 12.25 52.78
C ILE A 4 38.56 13.33 52.89
N SER A 5 38.88 14.53 53.41
CA SER A 5 37.83 15.56 53.64
C SER A 5 38.12 16.94 53.05
N SER A 6 39.07 17.07 52.12
CA SER A 6 39.38 18.39 51.52
C SER A 6 39.33 18.45 50.00
N ARG A 7 38.66 17.51 49.30
CA ARG A 7 38.51 17.56 47.83
C ARG A 7 37.18 18.16 47.33
N LEU A 8 36.39 18.81 48.19
CA LEU A 8 35.01 19.19 47.83
C LEU A 8 34.65 20.67 47.97
N LYS A 9 35.62 21.58 48.16
CA LYS A 9 35.32 23.02 48.18
C LYS A 9 36.38 23.85 47.48
N ASP A 10 36.40 23.75 46.15
CA ASP A 10 36.81 24.88 45.32
C ASP A 10 35.56 25.59 44.81
N LYS A 11 35.41 26.87 45.19
CA LYS A 11 34.16 27.64 45.05
C LYS A 11 33.92 28.23 43.64
N LYS A 12 34.69 27.84 42.61
CA LYS A 12 34.53 28.39 41.25
C LYS A 12 34.83 27.40 40.11
N GLY A 13 34.94 26.10 40.39
CA GLY A 13 35.18 25.08 39.37
C GLY A 13 34.23 23.91 39.54
N LEU A 14 33.68 23.42 38.42
CA LEU A 14 32.91 22.18 38.36
C LEU A 14 33.71 21.06 39.05
N THR A 15 33.13 20.41 40.05
CA THR A 15 33.80 19.29 40.70
C THR A 15 33.88 18.12 39.72
N LEU A 16 34.98 17.35 39.77
CA LEU A 16 35.20 16.23 38.84
C LEU A 16 34.05 15.21 38.88
N LEU A 17 33.42 15.03 40.04
CA LEU A 17 32.25 14.17 40.21
C LEU A 17 31.03 14.71 39.45
N GLU A 18 30.77 16.02 39.49
CA GLU A 18 29.68 16.64 38.72
C GLU A 18 29.90 16.48 37.21
N VAL A 19 31.14 16.60 36.73
CA VAL A 19 31.46 16.40 35.30
C VAL A 19 31.22 14.96 34.87
N VAL A 20 31.62 13.98 35.69
CA VAL A 20 31.41 12.55 35.40
C VAL A 20 29.93 12.18 35.46
N VAL A 21 29.18 12.73 36.43
CA VAL A 21 27.74 12.52 36.52
C VAL A 21 27.03 13.16 35.33
N ALA A 22 27.38 14.40 34.97
CA ALA A 22 26.78 15.10 33.83
C ALA A 22 27.09 14.39 32.50
N SER A 23 28.31 13.91 32.29
CA SER A 23 28.69 13.21 31.05
C SER A 23 28.03 11.84 30.92
N SER A 24 27.90 11.10 32.01
CA SER A 24 27.17 9.81 31.99
C SER A 24 25.68 10.02 31.73
N LEU A 25 25.06 11.04 32.32
CA LEU A 25 23.66 11.39 32.06
C LEU A 25 23.44 11.84 30.61
N ALA A 26 24.35 12.65 30.07
CA ALA A 26 24.31 13.08 28.66
C ALA A 26 24.46 11.90 27.70
N MET A 27 25.33 10.93 28.02
CA MET A 27 25.52 9.73 27.21
C MET A 27 24.26 8.84 27.20
N VAL A 28 23.62 8.65 28.35
CA VAL A 28 22.35 7.90 28.43
C VAL A 28 21.27 8.59 27.61
N LEU A 29 21.15 9.92 27.71
CA LEU A 29 20.22 10.70 26.91
C LEU A 29 20.47 10.54 25.40
N LEU A 30 21.73 10.57 24.97
CA LEU A 30 22.09 10.38 23.56
C LEU A 30 21.70 9.00 23.04
N ILE A 31 21.93 7.94 23.83
CA ILE A 31 21.54 6.57 23.45
C ILE A 31 20.01 6.48 23.31
N VAL A 32 19.26 7.02 24.26
CA VAL A 32 17.79 7.01 24.21
C VAL A 32 17.27 7.77 22.99
N VAL A 33 17.83 8.95 22.69
CA VAL A 33 17.45 9.74 21.50
C VAL A 33 17.78 8.98 20.21
N LEU A 34 18.93 8.31 20.15
CA LEU A 34 19.33 7.53 18.99
C LEU A 34 18.40 6.33 18.75
N GLU A 35 18.09 5.56 19.80
CA GLU A 35 17.17 4.42 19.69
C GLU A 35 15.77 4.85 19.29
N MET A 36 15.25 5.93 19.88
CA MET A 36 13.97 6.50 19.47
C MET A 36 14.01 6.94 18.01
N SER A 37 15.09 7.59 17.56
CA SER A 37 15.21 8.05 16.17
C SER A 37 15.16 6.88 15.18
N TRP A 38 15.85 5.77 15.47
CA TRP A 38 15.81 4.58 14.61
C TRP A 38 14.45 3.89 14.59
N HIS A 39 13.79 3.74 15.75
CA HIS A 39 12.46 3.15 15.81
C HIS A 39 11.42 4.01 15.08
N VAL A 40 11.48 5.32 15.29
CA VAL A 40 10.57 6.29 14.70
C VAL A 40 10.72 6.28 13.18
N TRP A 41 11.93 6.34 12.63
CA TRP A 41 12.14 6.30 11.18
C TRP A 41 11.75 4.96 10.57
N GLY A 42 12.01 3.84 11.25
CA GLY A 42 11.58 2.51 10.79
C GLY A 42 10.06 2.38 10.70
N VAL A 43 9.33 2.88 11.70
CA VAL A 43 7.85 2.85 11.72
C VAL A 43 7.27 3.82 10.69
N PHE A 44 7.84 5.01 10.53
CA PHE A 44 7.40 5.97 9.52
C PHE A 44 7.60 5.44 8.09
N GLY A 45 8.73 4.77 7.81
CA GLY A 45 8.98 4.15 6.51
C GLY A 45 7.91 3.12 6.16
N LYS A 46 7.62 2.19 7.07
CA LYS A 46 6.57 1.17 6.88
C LYS A 46 5.18 1.80 6.73
N SER A 47 4.87 2.80 7.55
CA SER A 47 3.57 3.50 7.50
C SER A 47 3.38 4.22 6.17
N LYS A 48 4.43 4.84 5.63
CA LYS A 48 4.40 5.49 4.31
C LYS A 48 4.12 4.48 3.20
N VAL A 49 4.82 3.34 3.22
CA VAL A 49 4.60 2.27 2.22
C VAL A 49 3.16 1.77 2.24
N HIS A 50 2.60 1.48 3.42
CA HIS A 50 1.20 1.06 3.52
C HIS A 50 0.21 2.15 3.10
N PHE A 51 0.51 3.42 3.36
CA PHE A 51 -0.34 4.53 2.94
C PHE A 51 -0.32 4.69 1.42
N ASP A 52 0.85 4.66 0.81
CA ASP A 52 1.03 4.75 -0.64
C ASP A 52 0.32 3.56 -1.34
N GLU A 53 0.51 2.34 -0.84
CA GLU A 53 -0.17 1.14 -1.32
C GLU A 53 -1.71 1.25 -1.20
N THR A 54 -2.22 1.71 -0.06
CA THR A 54 -3.66 1.90 0.13
C THR A 54 -4.23 2.97 -0.82
N SER A 55 -3.46 4.03 -1.08
CA SER A 55 -3.81 5.06 -2.06
C SER A 55 -3.88 4.48 -3.47
N GLU A 56 -2.91 3.67 -3.88
CA GLU A 56 -2.91 3.00 -5.19
C GLU A 56 -4.07 2.01 -5.34
N LEU A 57 -4.36 1.20 -4.32
CA LEU A 57 -5.51 0.29 -4.35
C LEU A 57 -6.84 1.05 -4.46
N ARG A 58 -6.98 2.20 -3.78
CA ARG A 58 -8.16 3.06 -3.92
C ARG A 58 -8.29 3.65 -5.32
N LYS A 59 -7.18 4.06 -5.95
CA LYS A 59 -7.19 4.52 -7.35
C LYS A 59 -7.63 3.40 -8.29
N ALA A 60 -7.10 2.18 -8.12
CA ALA A 60 -7.50 1.02 -8.89
C ALA A 60 -9.02 0.77 -8.82
N ILE A 61 -9.56 0.71 -7.61
CA ILE A 61 -11.01 0.54 -7.39
C ILE A 61 -11.79 1.68 -8.03
N TYR A 62 -11.39 2.93 -7.80
CA TYR A 62 -12.13 4.08 -8.31
C TYR A 62 -12.25 4.06 -9.83
N TRP A 63 -11.14 3.82 -10.54
CA TRP A 63 -11.12 3.79 -11.99
C TRP A 63 -11.92 2.63 -12.56
N VAL A 64 -11.72 1.41 -12.06
CA VAL A 64 -12.49 0.25 -12.52
C VAL A 64 -13.98 0.43 -12.21
N THR A 65 -14.32 0.97 -11.03
CA THR A 65 -15.72 1.24 -10.66
C THR A 65 -16.39 2.24 -11.59
N ARG A 66 -15.68 3.32 -11.92
CA ARG A 66 -16.18 4.37 -12.80
C ARG A 66 -16.45 3.84 -14.20
N ASP A 67 -15.52 3.04 -14.73
CA ASP A 67 -15.62 2.48 -16.07
C ASP A 67 -16.69 1.38 -16.12
N LEU A 68 -16.80 0.52 -15.09
CA LEU A 68 -17.88 -0.47 -14.96
C LEU A 68 -19.28 0.17 -14.89
N ARG A 69 -19.44 1.31 -14.21
CA ARG A 69 -20.72 2.05 -14.18
C ARG A 69 -21.12 2.62 -15.54
N SER A 70 -20.16 2.78 -16.44
CA SER A 70 -20.36 3.31 -17.79
C SER A 70 -20.39 2.20 -18.85
N ALA A 71 -20.20 0.95 -18.43
CA ALA A 71 -20.15 -0.20 -19.31
C ALA A 71 -21.57 -0.67 -19.66
N ASP A 72 -21.73 -1.16 -20.89
CA ASP A 72 -22.92 -1.91 -21.27
C ASP A 72 -22.86 -3.30 -20.63
N LYS A 73 -23.89 -3.64 -19.84
CA LYS A 73 -24.02 -4.93 -19.14
C LYS A 73 -23.71 -6.13 -20.04
N ASN A 74 -24.14 -6.11 -21.30
CA ASN A 74 -23.99 -7.23 -22.22
C ASN A 74 -22.57 -7.40 -22.80
N THR A 75 -21.65 -6.53 -22.41
CA THR A 75 -20.29 -6.46 -22.98
C THR A 75 -19.19 -6.73 -21.97
N ILE A 76 -19.56 -6.99 -20.72
CA ILE A 76 -18.62 -7.35 -19.67
C ILE A 76 -18.18 -8.78 -19.94
N VAL A 77 -16.87 -8.95 -20.14
CA VAL A 77 -16.23 -10.25 -20.32
C VAL A 77 -15.11 -10.33 -19.29
N ILE A 78 -15.32 -11.19 -18.30
CA ILE A 78 -14.29 -11.56 -17.33
C ILE A 78 -13.60 -12.82 -17.84
N VAL A 79 -12.35 -12.68 -18.27
CA VAL A 79 -11.53 -13.84 -18.66
C VAL A 79 -10.76 -14.29 -17.43
N ASP A 80 -11.37 -15.19 -16.67
CA ASP A 80 -10.75 -15.89 -15.56
C ASP A 80 -10.49 -17.35 -15.96
N ALA A 81 -9.59 -17.52 -16.93
CA ALA A 81 -9.30 -18.84 -17.50
C ALA A 81 -7.85 -19.23 -17.20
N LYS A 82 -7.69 -20.35 -16.50
CA LYS A 82 -6.44 -21.12 -16.38
C LYS A 82 -5.88 -21.43 -17.77
N GLY A 83 -5.09 -20.54 -18.37
CA GLY A 83 -4.27 -20.91 -19.52
C GLY A 83 -3.81 -19.82 -20.48
N ILE A 84 -4.44 -18.64 -20.58
CA ILE A 84 -4.06 -17.70 -21.65
C ILE A 84 -3.70 -16.30 -21.16
N GLU A 85 -4.35 -15.74 -20.14
CA GLU A 85 -3.87 -14.55 -19.44
C GLU A 85 -4.73 -14.40 -18.17
N PRO A 86 -4.16 -14.59 -16.98
CA PRO A 86 -4.96 -14.60 -15.76
C PRO A 86 -5.49 -13.19 -15.46
N HIS A 87 -6.80 -13.10 -15.21
CA HIS A 87 -7.50 -11.93 -14.66
C HIS A 87 -7.52 -10.69 -15.56
N THR A 88 -8.13 -10.79 -16.72
CA THR A 88 -8.46 -9.59 -17.51
C THR A 88 -9.94 -9.28 -17.42
N LEU A 89 -10.25 -8.01 -17.17
CA LEU A 89 -11.61 -7.48 -17.25
C LEU A 89 -11.72 -6.67 -18.52
N THR A 90 -12.49 -7.17 -19.48
CA THR A 90 -12.79 -6.45 -20.71
C THR A 90 -14.24 -6.00 -20.68
N MET A 91 -14.49 -4.76 -21.05
CA MET A 91 -15.83 -4.17 -21.11
C MET A 91 -15.92 -3.20 -22.27
N LYS A 92 -17.11 -3.00 -22.83
CA LYS A 92 -17.36 -1.93 -23.79
C LYS A 92 -17.96 -0.73 -23.06
N ILE A 93 -17.36 0.43 -23.26
CA ILE A 93 -17.83 1.69 -22.68
C ILE A 93 -18.44 2.53 -23.80
N GLY A 94 -19.75 2.79 -23.71
CA GLY A 94 -20.48 3.49 -24.75
C GLY A 94 -20.55 2.72 -26.09
N THR A 95 -20.55 3.45 -27.21
CA THR A 95 -20.85 2.88 -28.52
C THR A 95 -19.66 2.25 -29.26
N ALA A 96 -18.41 2.61 -28.92
CA ALA A 96 -17.24 2.24 -29.73
C ALA A 96 -16.04 1.65 -28.96
N ASP A 97 -15.79 2.08 -27.72
CA ASP A 97 -14.50 1.79 -27.08
C ASP A 97 -14.53 0.52 -26.23
N VAL A 98 -13.62 -0.41 -26.55
CA VAL A 98 -13.36 -1.60 -25.73
C VAL A 98 -12.24 -1.27 -24.77
N VAL A 99 -12.52 -1.42 -23.48
CA VAL A 99 -11.58 -1.18 -22.39
C VAL A 99 -11.23 -2.50 -21.73
N THR A 100 -9.94 -2.80 -21.64
CA THR A 100 -9.40 -3.96 -20.96
C THR A 100 -8.51 -3.52 -19.81
N TYR A 101 -8.77 -4.06 -18.63
CA TYR A 101 -7.90 -3.96 -17.48
C TYR A 101 -7.05 -5.22 -17.34
N LYS A 102 -5.75 -5.02 -17.12
CA LYS A 102 -4.77 -6.07 -16.94
C LYS A 102 -3.72 -5.63 -15.94
N ILE A 103 -3.11 -6.57 -15.23
CA ILE A 103 -1.88 -6.31 -14.48
C ILE A 103 -0.69 -6.63 -15.38
N ASP A 104 0.21 -5.66 -15.55
CA ASP A 104 1.45 -5.85 -16.30
C ASP A 104 2.50 -6.64 -15.49
N SER A 105 3.61 -7.01 -16.13
CA SER A 105 4.71 -7.72 -15.47
C SER A 105 5.41 -6.91 -14.38
N SER A 106 5.12 -5.62 -14.27
CA SER A 106 5.67 -4.69 -13.29
C SER A 106 4.69 -4.41 -12.14
N ASN A 107 3.67 -5.26 -11.97
CA ASN A 107 2.66 -5.15 -10.90
C ASN A 107 1.85 -3.84 -10.97
N ASN A 108 1.63 -3.33 -12.18
CA ASN A 108 0.78 -2.18 -12.39
C ASN A 108 -0.54 -2.59 -13.03
N LEU A 109 -1.63 -2.01 -12.54
CA LEU A 109 -2.91 -2.05 -13.22
C LEU A 109 -2.85 -1.10 -14.42
N VAL A 110 -2.93 -1.65 -15.63
CA VAL A 110 -2.98 -0.89 -16.87
C VAL A 110 -4.40 -0.90 -17.44
N ARG A 111 -4.79 0.25 -17.99
CA ARG A 111 -6.01 0.42 -18.79
C ARG A 111 -5.61 0.44 -20.26
N ILE A 112 -6.11 -0.55 -20.99
CA ILE A 112 -5.92 -0.74 -22.42
C ILE A 112 -7.22 -0.35 -23.10
N GLU A 113 -7.14 0.47 -24.14
CA GLU A 113 -8.31 0.88 -24.92
C GLU A 113 -8.04 0.56 -26.38
N ASN A 114 -8.94 -0.22 -27.00
CA ASN A 114 -8.81 -0.65 -28.39
C ASN A 114 -7.44 -1.29 -28.69
N ASN A 115 -6.96 -2.17 -27.79
CA ASN A 115 -5.66 -2.85 -27.83
C ASN A 115 -4.41 -1.95 -27.70
N ILE A 116 -4.58 -0.68 -27.31
CA ILE A 116 -3.47 0.25 -27.06
C ILE A 116 -3.42 0.55 -25.56
N ILE A 117 -2.26 0.38 -24.94
CA ILE A 117 -2.05 0.80 -23.54
C ILE A 117 -2.21 2.31 -23.49
N GLN A 118 -3.29 2.77 -22.86
CA GLN A 118 -3.55 4.20 -22.69
C GLN A 118 -2.86 4.74 -21.44
N ARG A 119 -2.94 3.98 -20.33
CA ARG A 119 -2.54 4.51 -19.02
C ARG A 119 -2.27 3.43 -17.99
N THR A 120 -1.27 3.67 -17.14
CA THR A 120 -1.10 3.01 -15.85
C THR A 120 -1.97 3.67 -14.78
N ILE A 121 -2.90 2.90 -14.21
CA ILE A 121 -3.94 3.37 -13.28
C ILE A 121 -3.47 3.34 -11.83
N ALA A 122 -2.80 2.25 -11.46
CA ALA A 122 -2.29 2.03 -10.12
C ALA A 122 -1.03 1.15 -10.21
N SER A 123 -0.12 1.32 -9.25
CA SER A 123 1.10 0.52 -9.13
C SER A 123 1.12 -0.29 -7.84
N GLY A 124 1.97 -1.32 -7.78
CA GLY A 124 2.13 -2.14 -6.58
C GLY A 124 0.95 -3.06 -6.30
N ILE A 125 0.23 -3.49 -7.34
CA ILE A 125 -0.84 -4.48 -7.24
C ILE A 125 -0.24 -5.88 -7.28
N ALA A 126 -0.59 -6.73 -6.32
CA ALA A 126 -0.07 -8.08 -6.29
C ALA A 126 -0.55 -8.89 -7.50
N PHE A 127 0.39 -9.47 -8.23
CA PHE A 127 0.15 -10.38 -9.35
C PHE A 127 0.16 -11.83 -8.85
N ASP A 128 -0.79 -12.19 -7.98
CA ASP A 128 -1.05 -13.61 -7.66
C ASP A 128 -2.47 -13.97 -8.05
N LYS A 129 -2.64 -15.22 -8.52
CA LYS A 129 -3.86 -15.70 -9.19
C LYS A 129 -5.09 -15.73 -8.28
N ASP A 130 -4.86 -15.72 -6.97
CA ASP A 130 -5.93 -15.73 -5.98
C ASP A 130 -6.24 -14.34 -5.43
N GLU A 131 -5.49 -13.32 -5.84
CA GLU A 131 -5.47 -12.00 -5.19
C GLU A 131 -6.05 -10.86 -6.03
N PHE A 132 -6.00 -10.99 -7.35
CA PHE A 132 -6.69 -10.09 -8.27
C PHE A 132 -7.86 -10.81 -8.92
N ASN A 133 -9.07 -10.50 -8.47
CA ASN A 133 -10.25 -11.27 -8.87
C ASN A 133 -11.37 -10.36 -9.36
N PHE A 134 -11.92 -10.74 -10.50
CA PHE A 134 -13.19 -10.23 -11.01
C PHE A 134 -14.21 -11.36 -10.93
N LYS A 135 -15.35 -11.13 -10.29
CA LYS A 135 -16.45 -12.09 -10.23
C LYS A 135 -17.72 -11.46 -10.75
N GLU A 136 -18.39 -12.14 -11.65
CA GLU A 136 -19.67 -11.74 -12.23
C GLU A 136 -20.78 -12.67 -11.71
N GLU A 137 -21.85 -12.06 -11.20
CA GLU A 137 -23.07 -12.75 -10.76
C GLU A 137 -24.30 -12.02 -11.32
N ASP A 138 -25.17 -12.74 -12.03
CA ASP A 138 -26.43 -12.19 -12.51
C ASP A 138 -27.44 -12.02 -11.36
N LYS A 139 -28.04 -10.82 -11.25
CA LYS A 139 -29.11 -10.52 -10.27
C LYS A 139 -30.35 -9.94 -10.97
N VAL A 140 -31.50 -10.09 -10.31
CA VAL A 140 -32.73 -9.42 -10.74
C VAL A 140 -32.47 -7.92 -10.69
N SER A 141 -32.55 -7.25 -11.84
CA SER A 141 -32.23 -5.83 -12.08
C SER A 141 -30.79 -5.46 -12.51
N GLY A 142 -29.83 -6.39 -12.69
CA GLY A 142 -28.49 -6.03 -13.20
C GLY A 142 -27.43 -7.12 -13.03
N THR A 143 -26.20 -6.88 -13.51
CA THR A 143 -25.04 -7.74 -13.25
C THR A 143 -24.28 -7.20 -12.05
N LEU A 144 -24.02 -8.04 -11.04
CA LEU A 144 -23.12 -7.68 -9.96
C LEU A 144 -21.69 -8.08 -10.34
N VAL A 145 -20.81 -7.08 -10.45
CA VAL A 145 -19.37 -7.29 -10.65
C VAL A 145 -18.65 -6.97 -9.35
N THR A 146 -17.96 -7.98 -8.82
CA THR A 146 -17.07 -7.84 -7.65
C THR A 146 -15.65 -7.72 -8.13
N VAL A 147 -14.94 -6.71 -7.64
CA VAL A 147 -13.53 -6.45 -7.95
C VAL A 147 -12.74 -6.47 -6.65
N THR A 148 -11.71 -7.31 -6.57
CA THR A 148 -10.79 -7.36 -5.44
C THR A 148 -9.37 -7.08 -5.90
N PHE A 149 -8.69 -6.17 -5.20
CA PHE A 149 -7.28 -5.86 -5.40
C PHE A 149 -6.50 -6.04 -4.10
N ASN A 150 -5.42 -6.81 -4.14
CA ASN A 150 -4.42 -6.85 -3.07
C ASN A 150 -3.19 -6.05 -3.47
N GLY A 151 -2.56 -5.41 -2.50
CA GLY A 151 -1.27 -4.77 -2.69
C GLY A 151 -0.13 -5.75 -2.38
N VAL A 152 1.03 -5.55 -2.99
CA VAL A 152 2.19 -6.46 -2.88
C VAL A 152 2.66 -6.66 -1.43
N GLU A 153 2.64 -5.62 -0.60
CA GLU A 153 3.10 -5.71 0.79
C GLU A 153 2.02 -6.35 1.67
N ARG A 154 0.75 -6.04 1.44
CA ARG A 154 -0.38 -6.69 2.13
C ARG A 154 -0.48 -8.18 1.84
N ALA A 155 -0.21 -8.59 0.60
CA ALA A 155 -0.14 -9.99 0.17
C ALA A 155 0.91 -10.77 0.96
N LYS A 156 2.13 -10.22 1.09
CA LYS A 156 3.21 -10.82 1.90
C LYS A 156 2.85 -10.99 3.36
N GLU A 157 2.01 -10.10 3.90
CA GLU A 157 1.53 -10.14 5.28
C GLU A 157 0.29 -11.02 5.47
N GLY A 158 -0.24 -11.65 4.41
CA GLY A 158 -1.46 -12.45 4.46
C GLY A 158 -2.71 -11.64 4.81
N LYS A 159 -2.70 -10.32 4.55
CA LYS A 159 -3.82 -9.42 4.82
C LYS A 159 -4.74 -9.32 3.61
N GLU A 160 -6.04 -9.27 3.88
CA GLU A 160 -7.06 -9.10 2.84
C GLU A 160 -6.89 -7.77 2.08
N GLY A 161 -7.17 -7.82 0.77
CA GLY A 161 -7.17 -6.65 -0.10
C GLY A 161 -8.30 -5.67 0.12
N LEU A 162 -8.38 -4.71 -0.79
CA LEU A 162 -9.55 -3.88 -0.91
C LEU A 162 -10.49 -4.49 -1.95
N GLN A 163 -11.74 -4.67 -1.55
CA GLN A 163 -12.82 -5.18 -2.39
C GLN A 163 -13.87 -4.10 -2.64
N SER A 164 -14.41 -4.07 -3.85
CA SER A 164 -15.55 -3.25 -4.24
C SER A 164 -16.55 -4.10 -5.03
N CYS A 165 -17.83 -3.89 -4.76
CA CYS A 165 -18.92 -4.58 -5.46
C CYS A 165 -19.79 -3.54 -6.16
N ILE A 166 -20.04 -3.74 -7.46
CA ILE A 166 -20.70 -2.77 -8.32
C ILE A 166 -21.80 -3.46 -9.09
N MET A 167 -22.99 -2.88 -9.06
CA MET A 167 -24.11 -3.30 -9.89
C MET A 167 -24.08 -2.54 -11.21
N VAL A 168 -24.05 -3.26 -12.32
CA VAL A 168 -24.10 -2.76 -13.70
C VAL A 168 -25.49 -3.05 -14.28
N TYR A 169 -26.09 -2.04 -14.91
CA TYR A 169 -27.47 -2.08 -15.43
C TYR A 169 -27.47 -2.17 -16.95
#